data_AF-A0A1Q3DHE7-F1
#
_entry.id   AF-A0A1Q3DHE7-F1
#
_cell.length_a   1.000
_cell.length_b   1.000
_cell.length_c   1.000
_cell.angle_alpha   90.00
_cell.angle_beta   90.00
_cell.angle_gamma   90.00
#
_symmetry.space_group_name_H-M   'P 1'
#
loop_
_entity.id
_entity.type
_entity.pdbx_description
1 polymer ?
#
loop_
_entity_poly.entity_id
_entity_poly.type
_entity_poly.pdbx_seq_one_letter_code
_entity_poly.pdbx_strand_id
1 'polypeptide(L)'
;VVEIIDRYETVCVPESRRNDTIGYIQSADNKTCFRRLNVTKQMKQPIYVYYQLDNFYQNHRRYVKSPSDQQLEDPNSENDTSDCKPEDVTANGSAIVPCGLIAWSLFNDTYVFSRNSSPLAVNKTDISWKSDREHKFGKDVFPKNFQNGTLQGGAILNASIPVS
;
A
#
# COMPACT_ATOMS: atom_id res chain seq x y z
N VAL A 1 -19.16 12.70 16.31
CA VAL A 1 -18.12 11.77 15.81
C VAL A 1 -16.92 11.87 16.75
N VAL A 2 -16.31 10.75 17.12
CA VAL A 2 -15.07 10.73 17.90
C VAL A 2 -13.98 10.32 16.93
N GLU A 3 -12.93 11.12 16.83
CA GLU A 3 -11.81 10.93 15.92
C GLU A 3 -10.51 11.12 16.70
N ILE A 4 -9.51 10.31 16.37
CA ILE A 4 -8.18 10.38 16.96
C ILE A 4 -7.20 10.40 15.80
N ILE A 5 -6.36 11.43 15.77
CA ILE A 5 -5.33 11.64 14.77
C ILE A 5 -3.98 11.52 15.48
N ASP A 6 -3.10 10.65 14.98
CA ASP A 6 -1.72 10.51 15.46
C ASP A 6 -0.76 10.60 14.29
N ARG A 7 0.12 11.61 14.35
CA ARG A 7 1.19 11.83 13.38
C ARG A 7 2.43 11.09 13.87
N TYR A 8 2.83 10.05 13.14
CA TYR A 8 3.87 9.13 13.56
C TYR A 8 5.16 9.25 12.74
N GLU A 9 5.17 10.03 11.65
CA GLU A 9 6.27 10.14 10.70
C GLU A 9 7.57 10.70 11.30
N THR A 10 7.46 11.62 12.27
CA THR A 10 8.64 12.19 12.94
C THR A 10 9.03 11.42 14.20
N VAL A 11 8.07 10.76 14.84
CA VAL A 11 8.28 10.11 16.14
C VAL A 11 8.74 8.66 15.99
N CYS A 12 8.40 8.01 14.87
CA CYS A 12 8.88 6.67 14.54
C CYS A 12 10.26 6.66 13.88
N VAL A 13 10.82 7.83 13.57
CA VAL A 13 12.20 7.98 13.09
C VAL A 13 13.10 8.38 14.27
N PRO A 14 14.16 7.60 14.57
CA PRO A 14 15.13 7.94 15.61
C PRO A 14 15.76 9.31 15.40
N GLU A 15 16.08 10.02 16.48
CA GLU A 15 16.61 11.40 16.39
C GLU A 15 17.88 11.49 15.55
N SER A 16 18.76 10.49 15.66
CA SER A 16 19.99 10.38 14.87
C SER A 16 19.76 10.22 13.36
N ARG A 17 18.56 9.79 12.95
CA ARG A 17 18.17 9.51 11.57
C ARG A 17 17.22 10.54 10.97
N ARG A 18 16.76 11.54 11.74
CA ARG A 18 15.78 12.54 11.25
C ARG A 18 16.29 13.38 10.08
N ASN A 19 17.62 13.56 9.97
CA ASN A 19 18.24 14.26 8.85
C ASN A 19 18.52 13.36 7.63
N ASP A 20 18.33 12.04 7.76
CA ASP A 20 18.52 11.05 6.70
C ASP A 20 17.41 9.98 6.79
N THR A 21 16.18 10.42 6.53
CA THR A 21 14.99 9.56 6.57
C THR A 21 15.02 8.49 5.48
N ILE A 22 15.55 8.81 4.30
CA ILE A 22 15.68 7.87 3.18
C ILE A 22 16.66 6.76 3.54
N GLY A 23 17.85 7.10 4.05
CA GLY A 23 18.82 6.11 4.50
C GLY A 23 18.29 5.26 5.65
N TYR A 24 17.49 5.83 6.55
CA TYR A 24 16.78 5.06 7.57
C TYR A 24 15.80 4.06 6.95
N ILE A 25 14.92 4.49 6.05
CA ILE A 25 13.92 3.62 5.39
C ILE A 25 14.62 2.44 4.69
N GLN A 26 15.72 2.70 3.99
CA GLN A 26 16.46 1.69 3.24
C GLN A 26 17.38 0.80 4.11
N SER A 27 17.60 1.16 5.37
CA SER A 27 18.45 0.38 6.29
C SER A 27 17.74 -0.84 6.86
N ALA A 28 18.53 -1.81 7.32
CA ALA A 28 18.06 -2.99 8.06
C ALA A 28 17.63 -2.69 9.51
N ASP A 29 17.63 -1.41 9.93
CA ASP A 29 17.22 -1.03 11.29
C ASP A 29 15.77 -1.46 11.57
N ASN A 30 15.45 -1.85 12.80
CA ASN A 30 14.09 -2.20 13.18
C ASN A 30 13.16 -0.97 13.08
N LYS A 31 12.11 -1.06 12.27
CA LYS A 31 11.13 0.01 12.03
C LYS A 31 9.87 -0.07 12.91
N THR A 32 9.82 -1.03 13.83
CA THR A 32 8.70 -1.18 14.76
C THR A 32 8.58 0.06 15.63
N CYS A 33 7.41 0.69 15.60
CA CYS A 33 7.13 1.91 16.34
C CYS A 33 5.89 1.74 17.22
N PHE A 34 6.00 2.14 18.49
CA PHE A 34 4.89 2.07 19.45
C PHE A 34 4.30 3.46 19.69
N ARG A 35 3.00 3.58 19.45
CA ARG A 35 2.21 4.80 19.66
C ARG A 35 1.16 4.58 20.74
N ARG A 36 1.00 5.55 21.64
CA ARG A 36 -0.07 5.55 22.65
C ARG A 36 -1.16 6.52 22.24
N LEU A 37 -2.33 5.99 21.91
CA LEU A 37 -3.51 6.78 21.54
C LEU A 37 -4.40 6.98 22.77
N ASN A 38 -4.73 8.23 23.09
CA ASN A 38 -5.61 8.54 24.22
C ASN A 38 -7.07 8.71 23.75
N VAL A 39 -7.91 7.74 24.08
CA VAL A 39 -9.34 7.72 23.72
C VAL A 39 -10.15 8.36 24.86
N THR A 40 -10.44 9.65 24.76
CA THR A 40 -11.11 10.42 25.82
C THR A 40 -12.62 10.18 25.92
N LYS A 41 -13.23 9.65 24.85
CA LYS A 41 -14.67 9.36 24.76
C LYS A 41 -14.89 8.00 24.13
N GLN A 42 -15.92 7.28 24.57
CA GLN A 42 -16.30 6.01 23.97
C GLN A 42 -16.61 6.16 22.47
N MET A 43 -15.91 5.39 21.64
CA MET A 43 -16.19 5.27 20.21
C MET A 43 -17.28 4.20 20.01
N LYS A 44 -18.41 4.58 19.42
CA LYS A 44 -19.48 3.63 19.07
C LYS A 44 -19.15 2.94 17.75
N GLN A 45 -19.46 1.65 17.63
CA GLN A 45 -19.28 0.90 16.40
C GLN A 45 -20.19 1.43 15.26
N PRO A 46 -19.77 1.33 13.99
CA PRO A 46 -18.47 0.83 13.52
C PRO A 46 -17.32 1.84 13.74
N ILE A 47 -16.12 1.33 13.99
CA ILE A 47 -14.89 2.12 14.11
C ILE A 47 -14.03 1.83 12.89
N TYR A 48 -13.55 2.87 12.24
CA TYR A 48 -12.69 2.77 11.05
C TYR A 48 -11.29 3.26 11.37
N VAL A 49 -10.30 2.66 10.69
CA VAL A 49 -8.90 3.07 10.74
C VAL A 49 -8.54 3.57 9.35
N TYR A 50 -8.02 4.80 9.29
CA TYR A 50 -7.53 5.41 8.06
C TYR A 50 -6.05 5.74 8.23
N TYR A 51 -5.30 5.65 7.14
CA TYR A 51 -3.97 6.23 7.05
C TYR A 51 -4.03 7.47 6.16
N GLN A 52 -3.21 8.46 6.47
CA GLN A 52 -3.11 9.70 5.71
C GLN A 52 -1.68 9.83 5.19
N LEU A 53 -1.55 10.23 3.93
CA LEU A 53 -0.28 10.54 3.30
C LEU A 53 -0.29 12.03 2.93
N ASP A 54 0.69 12.77 3.44
CA ASP A 54 0.94 14.15 3.07
C ASP A 54 2.03 14.23 1.99
N ASN A 55 1.97 15.25 1.14
CA ASN A 55 2.93 15.46 0.03
C ASN A 55 3.02 14.26 -0.95
N PHE A 56 1.93 13.51 -1.11
CA PHE A 56 1.83 12.41 -2.05
C PHE A 56 0.82 12.72 -3.17
N TYR A 57 1.34 13.09 -4.35
CA TYR A 57 0.55 13.63 -5.46
C TYR A 57 -0.11 12.55 -6.33
N GLN A 58 -1.05 11.78 -5.75
CA GLN A 58 -1.79 10.74 -6.48
C GLN A 58 -2.60 11.27 -7.67
N ASN A 59 -2.91 12.57 -7.69
CA ASN A 59 -3.63 13.23 -8.77
C ASN A 59 -2.72 13.68 -9.93
N HIS A 60 -1.40 13.48 -9.85
CA HIS A 60 -0.49 13.85 -10.93
C HIS A 60 -0.80 13.05 -12.20
N ARG A 61 -0.95 13.74 -13.35
CA ARG A 61 -1.42 13.13 -14.62
C ARG A 61 -0.68 11.84 -14.99
N ARG A 62 0.64 11.79 -14.83
CA ARG A 62 1.44 10.59 -15.13
C ARG A 62 1.13 9.45 -14.18
N TYR A 63 0.92 9.75 -12.89
CA TYR A 63 0.63 8.74 -11.87
C TYR A 63 -0.75 8.12 -12.11
N VAL A 64 -1.77 8.96 -12.35
CA VAL A 64 -3.15 8.52 -12.63
C VAL A 64 -3.24 7.67 -13.90
N LYS A 65 -2.46 8.01 -14.94
CA LYS A 65 -2.43 7.26 -16.19
C LYS A 65 -1.58 5.99 -16.15
N SER A 66 -0.86 5.75 -15.05
CA SER A 66 0.10 4.66 -14.98
C SER A 66 -0.46 3.25 -14.68
N PRO A 67 -1.74 2.96 -14.40
CA PRO A 67 -2.22 1.59 -14.34
C PRO A 67 -2.73 1.11 -15.71
N SER A 68 -2.79 -0.22 -15.91
CA SER A 68 -3.52 -0.83 -17.02
C SER A 68 -4.79 -1.49 -16.50
N ASP A 69 -5.94 -0.87 -16.78
CA ASP A 69 -7.24 -1.41 -16.35
C ASP A 69 -7.51 -2.78 -16.97
N GLN A 70 -7.14 -2.99 -18.24
CA GLN A 70 -7.29 -4.28 -18.93
C GLN A 70 -6.45 -5.38 -18.27
N GLN A 71 -5.20 -5.08 -17.91
CA GLN A 71 -4.33 -6.04 -17.21
C GLN A 71 -4.90 -6.41 -15.83
N LEU A 72 -5.51 -5.45 -15.15
CA LEU A 72 -6.09 -5.64 -13.81
C LEU A 72 -7.41 -6.42 -13.84
N GLU A 73 -8.09 -6.45 -14.98
CA GLU A 73 -9.38 -7.11 -15.18
C GLU A 73 -9.24 -8.52 -15.77
N ASP A 74 -8.46 -8.69 -16.83
CA ASP A 74 -8.37 -9.93 -17.62
C ASP A 74 -6.94 -10.52 -17.60
N PRO A 75 -6.74 -11.77 -17.16
CA PRO A 75 -5.44 -12.43 -17.21
C PRO A 75 -4.84 -12.57 -18.63
N ASN A 76 -5.66 -12.50 -19.69
CA ASN A 76 -5.17 -12.53 -21.07
C ASN A 76 -4.55 -11.20 -21.51
N SER A 77 -4.81 -10.12 -20.78
CA SER A 77 -4.28 -8.77 -21.01
C SER A 77 -2.98 -8.49 -20.25
N GLU A 78 -2.27 -9.54 -19.83
CA GLU A 78 -1.00 -9.44 -19.09
C GLU A 78 0.01 -8.48 -19.76
N ASN A 79 0.07 -8.48 -21.10
CA ASN A 79 1.04 -7.70 -21.87
C ASN A 79 0.56 -6.27 -22.21
N ASP A 80 -0.67 -5.90 -21.85
CA ASP A 80 -1.24 -4.57 -22.11
C ASP A 80 -0.67 -3.54 -21.12
N THR A 81 0.60 -3.17 -21.32
CA THR A 81 1.39 -2.38 -20.36
C THR A 81 1.77 -0.98 -20.89
N SER A 82 1.23 -0.56 -22.03
CA SER A 82 1.61 0.67 -22.73
C SER A 82 1.49 1.94 -21.89
N ASP A 83 0.46 2.00 -21.04
CA ASP A 83 0.18 3.09 -20.12
C ASP A 83 0.98 3.00 -18.81
N CYS A 84 1.59 1.84 -18.52
CA CYS A 84 2.21 1.55 -17.22
C CYS A 84 3.59 2.14 -16.95
N LYS A 85 4.13 2.92 -17.90
CA LYS A 85 5.49 3.46 -17.78
C LYS A 85 5.69 4.33 -16.53
N PRO A 86 6.85 4.20 -15.86
CA PRO A 86 8.02 3.40 -16.23
C PRO A 86 8.02 1.97 -15.68
N GLU A 87 7.01 1.56 -14.91
CA GLU A 87 6.94 0.26 -14.25
C GLU A 87 6.05 -0.71 -15.06
N ASP A 88 6.30 -0.77 -16.37
CA ASP A 88 5.57 -1.57 -17.36
C ASP A 88 6.18 -2.97 -17.52
N VAL A 89 7.50 -3.04 -17.64
CA VAL A 89 8.24 -4.29 -17.86
C VAL A 89 9.49 -4.37 -17.01
N THR A 90 9.97 -5.58 -16.77
CA THR A 90 11.27 -5.84 -16.17
C THR A 90 12.41 -5.49 -17.13
N ALA A 91 13.65 -5.45 -16.61
CA ALA A 91 14.85 -5.20 -17.42
C ALA A 91 15.05 -6.21 -18.58
N ASN A 92 14.52 -7.43 -18.46
CA ASN A 92 14.54 -8.46 -19.50
C ASN A 92 13.29 -8.42 -20.42
N GLY A 93 12.42 -7.42 -20.28
CA GLY A 93 11.25 -7.21 -21.15
C GLY A 93 10.02 -8.05 -20.81
N SER A 94 9.97 -8.68 -19.64
CA SER A 94 8.77 -9.39 -19.17
C SER A 94 7.78 -8.43 -18.53
N ALA A 95 6.48 -8.59 -18.80
CA ALA A 95 5.45 -7.74 -18.19
C ALA A 95 5.48 -7.82 -16.66
N ILE A 96 5.34 -6.67 -16.01
CA ILE A 96 5.10 -6.59 -14.57
C ILE A 96 3.59 -6.69 -14.35
N VAL A 97 3.15 -7.51 -13.38
CA VAL A 97 1.73 -7.63 -13.01
C VAL A 97 1.60 -7.45 -11.51
N PRO A 98 0.69 -6.59 -11.03
CA PRO A 98 0.14 -5.44 -11.74
C PRO A 98 1.23 -4.42 -12.11
N CYS A 99 1.20 -3.88 -13.32
CA CYS A 99 2.13 -2.83 -13.75
C CYS A 99 1.72 -1.45 -13.22
N GLY A 100 2.67 -0.51 -13.26
CA GLY A 100 2.38 0.90 -13.05
C GLY A 100 2.72 1.48 -11.70
N LEU A 101 2.86 2.81 -11.68
CA LEU A 101 3.24 3.58 -10.50
C LEU A 101 2.25 3.43 -9.33
N ILE A 102 0.95 3.26 -9.61
CA ILE A 102 -0.07 3.10 -8.56
C ILE A 102 0.16 1.84 -7.75
N ALA A 103 0.35 0.71 -8.44
CA ALA A 103 0.67 -0.55 -7.79
C ALA A 103 2.07 -0.48 -7.15
N TRP A 104 3.06 0.06 -7.88
CA TRP A 104 4.45 0.12 -7.44
C TRP A 104 4.64 0.85 -6.11
N SER A 105 3.88 1.93 -5.85
CA SER A 105 3.96 2.68 -4.60
C SER A 105 2.87 2.30 -3.60
N LEU A 106 2.44 1.03 -3.57
CA LEU A 106 1.45 0.55 -2.60
C LEU A 106 1.94 0.78 -1.15
N PHE A 107 1.10 1.39 -0.32
CA PHE A 107 1.43 1.62 1.08
C PHE A 107 1.73 0.32 1.84
N ASN A 108 2.80 0.28 2.64
CA ASN A 108 3.33 -0.95 3.23
C ASN A 108 3.43 -0.97 4.77
N ASP A 109 3.04 0.09 5.48
CA ASP A 109 3.02 0.01 6.94
C ASP A 109 1.91 -0.93 7.42
N THR A 110 2.16 -1.56 8.57
CA THR A 110 1.21 -2.48 9.21
C THR A 110 0.84 -1.99 10.60
N TYR A 111 -0.46 -1.94 10.88
CA TYR A 111 -0.99 -1.49 12.16
C TYR A 111 -1.47 -2.67 13.01
N VAL A 112 -1.06 -2.67 14.28
CA VAL A 112 -1.54 -3.59 15.31
C VAL A 112 -1.98 -2.77 16.51
N PHE A 113 -3.21 -3.00 16.97
CA PHE A 113 -3.78 -2.26 18.10
C PHE A 113 -3.93 -3.18 19.31
N SER A 114 -3.73 -2.62 20.49
CA SER A 114 -4.02 -3.30 21.75
C SER A 114 -4.55 -2.31 22.79
N ARG A 115 -5.37 -2.80 23.72
CA ARG A 115 -5.88 -2.05 24.86
C ARG A 115 -5.58 -2.86 26.12
N ASN A 116 -4.80 -2.29 27.04
CA ASN A 116 -4.38 -2.97 28.29
C ASN A 116 -3.82 -4.39 28.02
N SER A 117 -2.96 -4.51 27.00
CA SER A 117 -2.37 -5.78 26.53
C SER A 117 -3.36 -6.78 25.90
N SER A 118 -4.65 -6.45 25.78
CA SER A 118 -5.61 -7.22 24.99
C SER A 118 -5.55 -6.78 23.52
N PRO A 119 -5.30 -7.70 22.56
CA PRO A 119 -5.31 -7.38 21.14
C PRO A 119 -6.67 -6.84 20.68
N LEU A 120 -6.64 -5.80 19.84
CA LEU A 120 -7.81 -5.30 19.12
C LEU A 120 -7.67 -5.70 17.65
N ALA A 121 -8.42 -6.72 17.25
CA ALA A 121 -8.40 -7.20 15.87
C ALA A 121 -8.97 -6.15 14.92
N VAL A 122 -8.20 -5.80 13.89
CA VAL A 122 -8.65 -4.94 12.79
C VAL A 122 -9.13 -5.84 11.66
N ASN A 123 -10.39 -5.68 11.27
CA ASN A 123 -10.90 -6.37 10.09
C ASN A 123 -10.27 -5.74 8.83
N LYS A 124 -9.66 -6.58 7.99
CA LYS A 124 -9.01 -6.18 6.73
C LYS A 124 -9.79 -6.66 5.50
N THR A 125 -10.90 -7.36 5.67
CA THR A 125 -11.77 -7.82 4.57
C THR A 125 -12.90 -6.84 4.34
N ASP A 126 -13.47 -6.85 3.14
CA ASP A 126 -14.61 -6.01 2.75
C ASP A 126 -14.43 -4.50 2.97
N ILE A 127 -13.18 -4.02 2.91
CA ILE A 127 -12.83 -2.61 3.06
C ILE A 127 -12.87 -1.82 1.74
N SER A 128 -12.84 -2.50 0.59
CA SER A 128 -13.01 -1.89 -0.73
C SER A 128 -14.49 -1.81 -1.14
N TRP A 129 -14.78 -1.18 -2.26
CA TRP A 129 -16.13 -1.23 -2.83
C TRP A 129 -16.45 -2.62 -3.36
N LYS A 130 -17.69 -3.08 -3.16
CA LYS A 130 -18.15 -4.38 -3.65
C LYS A 130 -17.98 -4.50 -5.18
N SER A 131 -18.27 -3.42 -5.91
CA SER A 131 -18.08 -3.35 -7.36
C SER A 131 -16.64 -3.56 -7.79
N ASP A 132 -15.67 -3.09 -7.00
CA ASP A 132 -14.25 -3.26 -7.32
C ASP A 132 -13.87 -4.75 -7.24
N ARG A 133 -14.30 -5.43 -6.17
CA ARG A 133 -14.04 -6.87 -5.96
C ARG A 133 -14.76 -7.79 -6.94
N GLU A 134 -15.93 -7.38 -7.43
CA GLU A 134 -16.79 -8.24 -8.25
C GLU A 134 -16.67 -7.98 -9.75
N HIS A 135 -16.28 -6.76 -10.16
CA HIS A 135 -16.36 -6.34 -11.56
C HIS A 135 -15.12 -5.62 -12.08
N LYS A 136 -14.33 -4.96 -11.23
CA LYS A 136 -13.20 -4.15 -11.69
C LYS A 136 -11.87 -4.92 -11.72
N PHE A 137 -11.65 -5.75 -10.71
CA PHE A 137 -10.39 -6.49 -10.54
C PHE A 137 -10.62 -7.98 -10.77
N GLY A 138 -9.76 -8.59 -11.59
CA GLY A 138 -9.85 -9.98 -11.99
C GLY A 138 -9.45 -10.94 -10.87
N LYS A 139 -10.29 -11.94 -10.61
CA LYS A 139 -10.04 -12.99 -9.60
C LYS A 139 -8.91 -13.95 -9.99
N ASP A 140 -8.58 -13.99 -11.28
CA ASP A 140 -7.55 -14.84 -11.86
C ASP A 140 -6.31 -14.06 -12.33
N VAL A 141 -6.20 -12.78 -11.93
CA VAL A 141 -5.03 -11.93 -12.19
C VAL A 141 -4.14 -11.93 -10.94
N PHE A 142 -2.94 -12.50 -11.07
CA PHE A 142 -2.00 -12.67 -9.96
C PHE A 142 -0.72 -11.85 -10.19
N PRO A 143 -0.10 -11.33 -9.12
CA PRO A 143 1.17 -10.63 -9.23
C PRO A 143 2.27 -11.48 -9.87
N LYS A 144 3.00 -10.91 -10.82
CA LYS A 144 4.14 -11.52 -11.54
C LYS A 144 5.21 -10.48 -11.77
N ASN A 145 6.48 -10.87 -11.62
CA ASN A 145 7.65 -10.02 -11.87
C ASN A 145 7.67 -8.69 -11.08
N PHE A 146 6.83 -8.55 -10.06
CA PHE A 146 6.61 -7.30 -9.34
C PHE A 146 7.77 -7.00 -8.39
N GLN A 147 8.39 -5.81 -8.54
CA GLN A 147 9.49 -5.33 -7.70
C GLN A 147 10.68 -6.30 -7.55
N ASN A 148 11.00 -7.05 -8.61
CA ASN A 148 12.12 -8.00 -8.63
C ASN A 148 13.50 -7.33 -8.90
N GLY A 149 13.55 -6.00 -8.90
CA GLY A 149 14.77 -5.22 -9.15
C GLY A 149 15.45 -4.71 -7.89
N THR A 150 16.44 -3.83 -8.06
CA THR A 150 17.10 -3.13 -6.95
C THR A 150 16.26 -2.01 -6.37
N LEU A 151 15.36 -1.43 -7.18
CA LEU A 151 14.42 -0.42 -6.74
C LEU A 151 13.14 -1.10 -6.23
N GLN A 152 12.83 -0.86 -4.96
CA GLN A 152 11.54 -1.21 -4.36
C GLN A 152 10.84 0.10 -4.02
N GLY A 153 9.58 0.23 -4.46
CA GLY A 153 8.75 1.39 -4.16
C GLY A 153 8.05 1.23 -2.83
N GLY A 154 6.90 0.57 -2.86
CA GLY A 154 6.04 0.31 -1.71
C GLY A 154 6.05 -1.16 -1.25
N ALA A 155 4.86 -1.72 -1.09
CA ALA A 155 4.65 -3.08 -0.59
C ALA A 155 5.01 -4.14 -1.64
N ILE A 156 5.60 -5.24 -1.17
CA ILE A 156 5.77 -6.45 -1.97
C ILE A 156 4.44 -7.21 -2.00
N LEU A 157 4.01 -7.62 -3.18
CA LEU A 157 2.78 -8.37 -3.39
C LEU A 157 2.99 -9.87 -3.25
N ASN A 158 1.99 -10.56 -2.69
CA ASN A 158 1.99 -12.02 -2.61
C ASN A 158 1.48 -12.60 -3.93
N ALA A 159 2.34 -13.34 -4.65
CA ALA A 159 2.02 -13.96 -5.93
C ALA A 159 0.91 -15.03 -5.88
N SER A 160 0.50 -15.47 -4.68
CA SER A 160 -0.60 -16.43 -4.49
C SER A 160 -1.95 -15.77 -4.19
N ILE A 161 -2.01 -14.44 -4.10
CA ILE A 161 -3.26 -13.69 -3.85
C ILE A 161 -3.58 -12.87 -5.10
N PRO A 162 -4.81 -12.95 -5.64
CA PRO A 162 -5.17 -12.18 -6.82
C PRO A 162 -5.29 -10.69 -6.50
N VAL A 163 -5.38 -9.85 -7.54
CA VAL A 163 -5.52 -8.39 -7.40
C VAL A 163 -6.92 -7.95 -6.96
N SER A 164 -7.91 -8.86 -6.93
CA SER A 164 -9.31 -8.62 -6.53
C SER A 164 -9.57 -8.66 -5.02
#